data_AF-A0A5J6P4U1-F1
#
_entry.id   AF-A0A5J6P4U1-F1
#
_cell.length_a   1.000
_cell.length_b   1.000
_cell.length_c   1.000
_cell.angle_alpha   90.00
_cell.angle_beta   90.00
_cell.angle_gamma   90.00
#
_symmetry.space_group_name_H-M   'P 1'
#
loop_
_entity.id
_entity.type
_entity.pdbx_description
1 polymer ?
#
loop_
_entity_poly.entity_id
_entity_poly.type
_entity_poly.pdbx_seq_one_letter_code
_entity_poly.pdbx_strand_id
1 'polypeptide(L)'
;MPGNDIDSILREWAKWSRGGFGALGASASSWVVDVRKGVVPNISDDLALQVDAAVIALGEHDKNLRYVIELSYVRRLGVIEIGLKLNCSRSKVDKFIAQGCGFISGRLSVFSDAA
;
A
#
# COMPACT_ATOMS: atom_id res chain seq x y z
N MET A 1 6.42 2.55 17.24
CA MET A 1 5.51 1.79 16.37
C MET A 1 4.51 2.77 15.78
N PRO A 2 4.24 2.74 14.45
CA PRO A 2 3.10 3.44 13.88
C PRO A 2 1.82 2.97 14.59
N GLY A 3 0.78 3.79 14.64
CA GLY A 3 -0.47 3.40 15.29
C GLY A 3 -0.98 2.06 14.72
N ASN A 4 -1.69 1.27 15.54
CA ASN A 4 -2.27 -0.04 15.15
C ASN A 4 -3.29 0.02 14.00
N ASP A 5 -3.47 1.18 13.37
CA ASP A 5 -4.37 1.38 12.24
C ASP A 5 -3.69 1.00 10.92
N ILE A 6 -4.39 0.26 10.09
CA ILE A 6 -3.89 -0.29 8.82
C ILE A 6 -3.43 0.82 7.86
N ASP A 7 -4.08 1.99 7.88
CA ASP A 7 -3.67 3.14 7.05
C ASP A 7 -2.27 3.64 7.43
N SER A 8 -1.96 3.67 8.74
CA SER A 8 -0.64 4.05 9.23
C SER A 8 0.43 3.04 8.82
N ILE A 9 0.14 1.74 8.95
CA ILE A 9 1.05 0.66 8.55
C ILE A 9 1.32 0.73 7.04
N LEU A 10 0.29 0.89 6.21
CA LEU A 10 0.44 0.98 4.75
C LEU A 10 1.22 2.23 4.32
N ARG A 11 1.11 3.35 5.03
CA ARG A 11 1.94 4.53 4.78
C ARG A 11 3.41 4.28 5.05
N GLU A 12 3.75 3.58 6.13
CA GLU A 12 5.14 3.23 6.45
C GLU A 12 5.69 2.16 5.50
N TRP A 13 4.93 1.10 5.22
CA TRP A 13 5.27 0.11 4.19
C TRP A 13 5.48 0.76 2.83
N ALA A 14 4.65 1.72 2.42
CA ALA A 14 4.86 2.39 1.14
C ALA A 14 6.14 3.23 1.09
N LYS A 15 6.62 3.76 2.23
CA LYS A 15 7.95 4.40 2.30
C LYS A 15 9.05 3.37 2.14
N TRP A 16 8.93 2.23 2.83
CA TRP A 16 9.86 1.12 2.74
C TRP A 16 9.93 0.53 1.31
N SER A 17 8.79 0.28 0.69
CA SER A 17 8.66 -0.26 -0.67
C SER A 17 9.27 0.69 -1.72
N ARG A 18 9.04 2.00 -1.59
CA ARG A 18 9.72 3.03 -2.44
C ARG A 18 11.23 3.09 -2.21
N GLY A 19 11.74 2.60 -1.09
CA GLY A 19 13.18 2.47 -0.83
C GLY A 19 13.86 1.39 -1.69
N GLY A 20 13.10 0.64 -2.48
CA GLY A 20 13.59 -0.42 -3.36
C GLY A 20 13.53 -1.83 -2.76
N PHE A 21 12.94 -1.97 -1.56
CA PHE A 21 12.92 -3.23 -0.82
C PHE A 21 11.66 -4.10 -1.06
N GLY A 22 10.57 -3.53 -1.58
CA GLY A 22 9.31 -4.25 -1.80
C GLY A 22 9.10 -4.78 -3.22
N ALA A 23 8.21 -5.75 -3.39
CA ALA A 23 7.86 -6.38 -4.68
C ALA A 23 7.08 -5.45 -5.61
N LEU A 24 6.38 -4.46 -5.05
CA LEU A 24 5.83 -3.37 -5.86
C LEU A 24 6.91 -2.46 -6.45
N GLY A 25 8.16 -2.61 -5.97
CA GLY A 25 9.40 -2.22 -6.62
C GLY A 25 9.17 -1.08 -7.57
N ALA A 26 8.75 0.07 -7.01
CA ALA A 26 8.60 1.28 -7.79
C ALA A 26 10.02 1.69 -8.12
N SER A 27 10.63 1.01 -9.10
CA SER A 27 11.79 1.48 -9.83
C SER A 27 11.48 2.92 -10.10
N ALA A 28 12.25 3.81 -9.48
CA ALA A 28 12.07 5.24 -9.50
C ALA A 28 11.84 5.66 -10.96
N SER A 29 10.57 5.70 -11.35
CA SER A 29 10.19 6.20 -12.65
C SER A 29 10.58 7.66 -12.56
N SER A 30 11.21 8.26 -13.57
CA SER A 30 11.67 9.65 -13.48
C SER A 30 10.55 10.68 -13.24
N TRP A 31 9.30 10.22 -13.10
CA TRP A 31 8.08 10.94 -12.75
C TRP A 31 7.72 10.86 -11.26
N VAL A 32 8.34 9.96 -10.48
CA VAL A 32 8.30 10.00 -9.02
C VAL A 32 9.23 11.12 -8.62
N VAL A 33 8.66 12.34 -8.58
CA VAL A 33 9.31 13.53 -8.03
C VAL A 33 10.05 13.10 -6.77
N ASP A 34 11.34 13.40 -6.76
CA ASP A 34 12.33 13.17 -5.72
C ASP A 34 11.76 13.41 -4.30
N VAL A 35 11.00 12.46 -3.76
CA VAL A 35 10.48 12.55 -2.38
C VAL A 35 11.56 12.00 -1.48
N ARG A 36 12.63 12.80 -1.40
CA ARG A 36 13.61 12.88 -0.32
C ARG A 36 14.25 11.53 0.04
N LYS A 37 15.48 11.34 -0.44
CA LYS A 37 16.55 10.75 0.38
C LYS A 37 16.42 11.27 1.82
N GLY A 38 15.81 10.51 2.73
CA GLY A 38 15.71 10.91 4.15
C GLY A 38 14.44 10.59 4.92
N VAL A 39 13.35 10.11 4.30
CA VAL A 39 12.20 9.62 5.12
C VAL A 39 12.40 8.15 5.42
N VAL A 40 13.09 7.88 6.52
CA VAL A 40 13.26 6.51 7.05
C VAL A 40 11.87 5.98 7.41
N PRO A 41 11.46 4.80 6.87
CA PRO A 41 10.19 4.19 7.22
C PRO A 41 10.22 3.78 8.70
N ASN A 42 9.14 4.04 9.42
CA ASN A 42 8.97 3.61 10.81
C ASN A 42 8.20 2.28 10.85
N ILE A 43 8.78 1.24 10.27
CA ILE A 43 8.23 -0.12 10.22
C ILE A 43 9.41 -1.10 10.23
N SER A 44 9.26 -2.27 10.85
CA SER A 44 10.29 -3.32 10.75
C SER A 44 10.25 -3.97 9.37
N ASP A 45 11.39 -4.49 8.92
CA ASP A 45 11.48 -5.23 7.65
C ASP A 45 10.54 -6.44 7.65
N ASP A 46 10.45 -7.19 8.76
CA ASP A 46 9.55 -8.34 8.88
C ASP A 46 8.08 -7.96 8.66
N LEU A 47 7.61 -6.89 9.30
CA LEU A 47 6.24 -6.42 9.12
C LEU A 47 6.04 -5.86 7.71
N ALA A 48 7.03 -5.14 7.17
CA ALA A 48 6.97 -4.64 5.81
C ALA A 48 6.88 -5.77 4.77
N LEU A 49 7.62 -6.87 4.96
CA LEU A 49 7.56 -8.07 4.13
C LEU A 49 6.20 -8.77 4.23
N GLN A 50 5.62 -8.86 5.43
CA GLN A 50 4.27 -9.40 5.61
C GLN A 50 3.21 -8.56 4.88
N VAL A 51 3.31 -7.22 4.97
CA VAL A 51 2.42 -6.30 4.23
C VAL A 51 2.62 -6.48 2.73
N ASP A 52 3.87 -6.57 2.25
CA ASP A 52 4.19 -6.75 0.84
C ASP A 52 3.60 -8.06 0.30
N ALA A 53 3.76 -9.17 1.04
CA ALA A 53 3.15 -10.45 0.71
C ALA A 53 1.61 -10.37 0.69
N ALA A 54 1.00 -9.67 1.64
CA ALA A 54 -0.45 -9.46 1.66
C ALA A 54 -0.94 -8.64 0.46
N VAL A 55 -0.16 -7.65 0.00
CA VAL A 55 -0.46 -6.83 -1.18
C VAL A 55 -0.29 -7.64 -2.48
N ILE A 56 0.72 -8.52 -2.56
CA ILE A 56 0.87 -9.46 -3.69
C ILE A 56 -0.37 -10.37 -3.77
N ALA A 57 -0.75 -10.97 -2.64
CA ALA A 57 -1.91 -11.84 -2.56
C ALA A 57 -3.23 -11.11 -2.85
N LEU A 58 -3.31 -9.80 -2.52
CA LEU A 58 -4.44 -8.96 -2.93
C LEU A 58 -4.51 -8.85 -4.46
N GLY A 59 -3.37 -8.75 -5.15
CA GLY A 59 -3.33 -8.70 -6.61
C GLY A 59 -3.70 -10.01 -7.31
N GLU A 60 -3.42 -11.15 -6.66
CA GLU A 60 -3.89 -12.47 -7.12
C GLU A 60 -5.40 -12.60 -6.95
N HIS A 61 -5.96 -12.03 -5.88
CA HIS A 61 -7.40 -12.01 -5.62
C HIS A 61 -8.16 -11.02 -6.51
N ASP A 62 -7.71 -9.76 -6.55
CA ASP A 62 -8.27 -8.69 -7.37
C ASP A 62 -7.18 -7.68 -7.77
N LYS A 63 -6.84 -7.68 -9.06
CA LYS A 63 -5.85 -6.77 -9.65
C LYS A 63 -6.21 -5.29 -9.50
N ASN A 64 -7.49 -4.94 -9.52
CA ASN A 64 -7.94 -3.56 -9.37
C ASN A 64 -7.73 -3.07 -7.94
N LEU A 65 -8.01 -3.91 -6.94
CA LEU A 65 -7.77 -3.56 -5.53
C LEU A 65 -6.29 -3.32 -5.26
N ARG A 66 -5.42 -4.23 -5.73
CA ARG A 66 -3.96 -4.02 -5.63
C ARG A 66 -3.54 -2.71 -6.29
N TYR A 67 -4.04 -2.44 -7.49
CA TYR A 67 -3.67 -1.24 -8.23
C TYR A 67 -4.12 0.04 -7.52
N VAL A 68 -5.33 0.06 -6.95
CA VAL A 68 -5.81 1.18 -6.13
C VAL A 68 -4.92 1.41 -4.89
N ILE A 69 -4.51 0.34 -4.19
CA ILE A 69 -3.59 0.43 -3.05
C ILE A 69 -2.23 0.99 -3.47
N GLU A 70 -1.67 0.54 -4.59
CA GLU A 70 -0.42 1.09 -5.14
C GLU A 70 -0.56 2.58 -5.44
N LEU A 71 -1.62 2.98 -6.17
CA LEU A 71 -1.85 4.37 -6.52
C LEU A 71 -2.02 5.26 -5.28
N SER A 72 -2.75 4.77 -4.27
CA SER A 72 -3.05 5.53 -3.05
C SER A 72 -1.85 5.67 -2.11
N TYR A 73 -1.14 4.57 -1.80
CA TYR A 73 -0.09 4.58 -0.78
C TYR A 73 1.31 4.75 -1.36
N VAL A 74 1.63 4.04 -2.45
CA VAL A 74 2.95 4.07 -3.08
C VAL A 74 3.11 5.33 -3.92
N ARG A 75 2.15 5.62 -4.81
CA ARG A 75 2.19 6.81 -5.68
C ARG A 75 1.58 8.07 -5.07
N ARG A 76 0.92 7.94 -3.91
CA ARG A 76 0.32 9.06 -3.15
C ARG A 76 -0.70 9.88 -3.94
N LEU A 77 -1.43 9.25 -4.85
CA LEU A 77 -2.50 9.92 -5.58
C LEU A 77 -3.73 10.10 -4.69
N GLY A 78 -4.41 11.23 -4.87
CA GLY A 78 -5.70 11.48 -4.23
C GLY A 78 -6.82 10.65 -4.86
N VAL A 79 -7.89 10.42 -4.10
CA VAL A 79 -9.05 9.60 -4.53
C VAL A 79 -9.71 10.11 -5.83
N ILE A 80 -9.67 11.42 -6.07
CA ILE A 80 -10.17 12.03 -7.31
C ILE A 80 -9.28 11.66 -8.50
N GLU A 81 -7.95 11.77 -8.35
CA GLU A 81 -6.99 11.44 -9.41
C GLU A 81 -7.05 9.95 -9.77
N ILE A 82 -7.20 9.09 -8.75
CA ILE A 82 -7.40 7.65 -8.94
C ILE A 82 -8.72 7.39 -9.68
N GLY A 83 -9.80 8.07 -9.29
CA GLY A 83 -11.10 7.95 -9.95
C GLY A 83 -11.05 8.31 -11.43
N LEU A 84 -10.34 9.39 -11.78
CA LEU A 84 -10.09 9.79 -13.17
C LEU A 84 -9.26 8.73 -13.92
N LYS A 85 -8.20 8.20 -13.30
CA LYS A 85 -7.36 7.15 -13.92
C LYS A 85 -8.11 5.83 -14.17
N LEU A 86 -9.04 5.48 -13.29
CA LEU A 86 -9.79 4.23 -13.35
C LEU A 86 -11.19 4.40 -13.97
N ASN A 87 -11.51 5.60 -14.45
CA ASN A 87 -12.83 5.97 -14.97
C ASN A 87 -13.98 5.54 -14.03
N CYS A 88 -13.87 5.91 -12.75
CA CYS A 88 -14.86 5.57 -11.73
C CYS A 88 -15.10 6.70 -10.73
N SER A 89 -16.23 6.63 -10.02
CA SER A 89 -16.60 7.65 -9.03
C SER A 89 -15.70 7.61 -7.80
N ARG A 90 -15.55 8.76 -7.13
CA ARG A 90 -14.85 8.87 -5.84
C ARG A 90 -15.32 7.81 -4.84
N SER A 91 -16.63 7.64 -4.68
CA SER A 91 -17.19 6.67 -3.75
C SER A 91 -16.82 5.22 -4.08
N LYS A 92 -16.57 4.91 -5.37
CA LYS A 92 -16.09 3.58 -5.78
C LYS A 92 -14.61 3.41 -5.45
N VAL A 93 -13.79 4.45 -5.61
CA VAL A 93 -12.39 4.44 -5.16
C VAL A 93 -12.29 4.26 -3.65
N ASP A 94 -13.08 5.01 -2.86
CA ASP A 94 -13.11 4.88 -1.40
C ASP A 94 -13.46 3.45 -0.97
N LYS A 95 -14.43 2.82 -1.65
CA LYS A 95 -14.78 1.41 -1.43
C LYS A 95 -13.63 0.46 -1.76
N PHE A 96 -12.93 0.68 -2.86
CA PHE A 96 -11.77 -0.14 -3.22
C PHE A 96 -10.62 0.00 -2.22
N ILE A 97 -10.34 1.21 -1.75
CA ILE A 97 -9.34 1.43 -0.70
C ILE A 97 -9.76 0.69 0.58
N ALA A 98 -11.00 0.87 1.03
CA ALA A 98 -11.50 0.21 2.24
C ALA A 98 -11.45 -1.32 2.13
N GLN A 99 -11.83 -1.88 0.98
CA GLN A 99 -11.77 -3.33 0.72
C GLN A 99 -10.32 -3.84 0.72
N GLY A 100 -9.41 -3.14 0.05
CA GLY A 100 -7.99 -3.47 0.04
C GLY A 100 -7.37 -3.44 1.43
N CYS A 101 -7.64 -2.38 2.20
CA CYS A 101 -7.19 -2.26 3.59
C CYS A 101 -7.76 -3.37 4.48
N GLY A 102 -9.04 -3.70 4.35
CA GLY A 102 -9.68 -4.78 5.10
C GLY A 102 -9.07 -6.14 4.79
N PHE A 103 -8.79 -6.43 3.52
CA PHE A 103 -8.14 -7.67 3.10
C PHE A 103 -6.71 -7.79 3.66
N ILE A 104 -5.92 -6.72 3.56
CA ILE A 104 -4.54 -6.71 4.07
C ILE A 104 -4.55 -6.87 5.59
N SER A 105 -5.40 -6.11 6.29
CA SER A 105 -5.56 -6.21 7.74
C SER A 105 -5.94 -7.63 8.19
N GLY A 106 -6.91 -8.26 7.51
CA GLY A 106 -7.32 -9.63 7.81
C GLY A 106 -6.24 -10.68 7.52
N ARG A 107 -5.34 -10.43 6.57
CA ARG A 107 -4.16 -11.29 6.37
C ARG A 107 -3.11 -11.10 7.45
N LEU A 108 -2.87 -9.86 7.88
CA LEU A 108 -1.90 -9.56 8.93
C LEU A 108 -2.32 -10.12 10.29
N SER A 109 -3.62 -10.15 10.61
CA SER A 109 -4.11 -10.73 11.87
C SER A 109 -3.77 -12.23 11.99
N VAL A 110 -3.78 -12.97 10.88
CA VAL A 110 -3.40 -14.40 10.88
C VAL A 110 -1.95 -14.61 11.33
N PHE A 111 -1.04 -13.70 10.96
CA PHE A 111 0.35 -13.77 11.40
C PHE A 111 0.54 -13.33 12.85
N SER A 112 -0.32 -12.44 13.36
CA SER A 112 -0.32 -12.03 14.77
C SER A 112 -0.86 -13.11 15.72
N ASP A 113 -1.80 -13.94 15.25
CA ASP A 113 -2.39 -15.03 16.04
C ASP A 113 -1.53 -16.31 16.03
N ALA A 114 -0.57 -16.40 15.13
CA ALA A 114 0.32 -17.55 14.97
C ALA A 114 1.66 -17.43 15.73
N ALA A 115 1.90 -16.30 16.42
CA ALA A 115 3.10 -15.99 17.18
C ALA A 115 2.82 -16.00 18.69
#